data_AF-A0A9Q4KUS6-F1
#
_entry.id   AF-A0A9Q4KUS6-F1
#
_cell.length_a   1.000
_cell.length_b   1.000
_cell.length_c   1.000
_cell.angle_alpha   90.00
_cell.angle_beta   90.00
_cell.angle_gamma   90.00
#
_symmetry.space_group_name_H-M   'P 1'
#
loop_
_entity.id
_entity.type
_entity.pdbx_description
1 polymer ?
#
loop_
_entity_poly.entity_id
_entity_poly.type
_entity_poly.pdbx_seq_one_letter_code
_entity_poly.pdbx_strand_id
1 'polypeptide(L)'
;MKRIYRKLDDDGVSMTTEYLSITSLLVVMFVILMFVVNAGLIEGPANTLKYHSYVDIGNGVSVRMVDLYAIAPGDGTIESRFDLPDEVAGEDYEVILEGYEESQYIRVTDGSIFAEVAISGIGASRGSLATLPAVEII
;
A
#
# COMPACT_ATOMS: atom_id res chain seq x y z
N MET A 1 -5.67 74.22 -32.13
CA MET A 1 -6.18 72.94 -31.60
C MET A 1 -5.12 71.87 -31.86
N LYS A 2 -4.30 71.49 -30.86
CA LYS A 2 -3.15 70.59 -31.04
C LYS A 2 -3.57 69.19 -30.61
N ARG A 3 -3.73 68.25 -31.55
CA ARG A 3 -4.00 66.84 -31.23
C ARG A 3 -2.72 66.21 -30.68
N ILE A 4 -2.77 65.75 -29.43
CA ILE A 4 -1.70 64.97 -28.80
C ILE A 4 -1.88 63.52 -29.28
N TYR A 5 -0.97 63.05 -30.12
CA TYR A 5 -0.87 61.62 -30.43
C TYR A 5 -0.02 60.97 -29.34
N ARG A 6 -0.66 60.19 -28.47
CA ARG A 6 0.02 59.33 -27.49
C ARG A 6 0.68 58.20 -28.27
N LYS A 7 2.03 58.18 -28.31
CA LYS A 7 2.77 57.00 -28.75
C LYS A 7 2.38 55.84 -27.83
N LEU A 8 1.95 54.73 -28.40
CA LEU A 8 1.82 53.48 -27.66
C LEU A 8 3.21 53.08 -27.18
N ASP A 9 3.31 52.72 -25.91
CA ASP A 9 4.56 52.39 -25.23
C ASP A 9 4.86 50.91 -25.44
N ASP A 10 5.63 50.61 -26.49
CA ASP A 10 5.95 49.24 -26.90
C ASP A 10 6.85 48.52 -25.87
N ASP A 11 7.61 49.27 -25.07
CA ASP A 11 8.50 48.72 -24.05
C ASP A 11 7.73 48.03 -22.92
N GLY A 12 6.58 48.61 -22.52
CA GLY A 12 5.69 48.01 -21.53
C GLY A 12 5.05 46.70 -22.00
N VAL A 13 4.74 46.61 -23.30
CA VAL A 13 4.16 45.39 -23.91
C VAL A 13 5.22 44.30 -24.04
N SER A 14 6.46 44.66 -24.40
CA SER A 14 7.59 43.74 -24.51
C SER A 14 7.90 43.05 -23.18
N MET A 15 8.07 43.85 -22.10
CA MET A 15 8.30 43.33 -20.75
C MET A 15 7.17 42.41 -20.28
N THR A 16 5.91 42.84 -20.47
CA THR A 16 4.75 42.04 -20.05
C THR A 16 4.69 40.70 -20.77
N THR A 17 5.03 40.68 -22.07
CA THR A 17 5.04 39.46 -22.88
C THR A 17 6.15 38.50 -22.43
N GLU A 18 7.31 39.02 -22.04
CA GLU A 18 8.41 38.24 -21.50
C GLU A 18 8.02 37.57 -20.15
N TYR A 19 7.45 38.34 -19.23
CA TYR A 19 6.96 37.79 -17.95
C TYR A 19 5.88 36.73 -18.13
N LEU A 20 4.93 36.95 -19.05
CA LEU A 20 3.91 35.97 -19.37
C LEU A 20 4.51 34.67 -19.95
N SER A 21 5.52 34.81 -20.81
CA SER A 21 6.20 33.66 -21.42
C SER A 21 6.93 32.83 -20.35
N ILE A 22 7.71 33.49 -19.49
CA ILE A 22 8.42 32.82 -18.39
C ILE A 22 7.45 32.16 -17.40
N THR A 23 6.39 32.88 -17.01
CA THR A 23 5.40 32.35 -16.07
C THR A 23 4.66 31.14 -16.64
N SER A 24 4.32 31.17 -17.94
CA SER A 24 3.67 30.03 -18.60
C SER A 24 4.55 28.78 -18.61
N LEU A 25 5.86 28.96 -18.85
CA LEU A 25 6.85 27.90 -18.78
C LEU A 25 6.95 27.32 -17.38
N LEU A 26 6.99 28.17 -16.35
CA LEU A 26 7.06 27.74 -14.96
C LEU A 26 5.81 26.96 -14.53
N VAL A 27 4.61 27.40 -14.94
CA VAL A 27 3.37 26.68 -14.63
C VAL A 27 3.37 25.30 -15.28
N VAL A 28 3.78 25.18 -16.54
CA VAL A 28 3.88 23.88 -17.22
C VAL A 28 4.89 22.97 -16.52
N MET A 29 6.08 23.50 -16.21
CA MET A 29 7.09 22.75 -15.46
C MET A 29 6.60 22.32 -14.08
N PHE A 30 5.82 23.17 -13.40
CA PHE A 30 5.26 22.87 -12.09
C PHE A 30 4.25 21.71 -12.15
N VAL A 31 3.38 21.70 -13.17
CA VAL A 31 2.44 20.59 -13.38
C VAL A 31 3.20 19.28 -13.60
N ILE A 32 4.26 19.30 -14.42
CA ILE A 32 5.11 18.11 -14.64
C ILE A 32 5.76 17.66 -13.31
N LEU A 33 6.31 18.61 -12.55
CA LEU A 33 6.94 18.33 -11.26
C LEU A 33 5.96 17.68 -10.27
N MET A 34 4.70 18.12 -10.24
CA MET A 34 3.68 17.56 -9.36
C MET A 34 3.47 16.06 -9.61
N PHE A 35 3.42 15.63 -10.88
CA PHE A 35 3.32 14.21 -11.21
C PHE A 35 4.58 13.43 -10.84
N VAL A 36 5.76 13.98 -11.13
CA VAL A 36 7.05 13.32 -10.81
C VAL A 36 7.23 13.16 -9.31
N VAL A 37 6.88 14.18 -8.51
CA VAL A 37 6.95 14.13 -7.05
C VAL A 37 5.98 13.10 -6.49
N ASN A 38 4.73 13.04 -6.99
CA ASN A 38 3.76 12.07 -6.51
C ASN A 38 4.25 10.62 -6.72
N ALA A 39 4.63 10.29 -7.96
CA ALA A 39 5.09 8.94 -8.29
C ALA A 39 6.44 8.59 -7.62
N GLY A 40 7.39 9.53 -7.63
CA GLY A 40 8.77 9.28 -7.21
C GLY A 40 9.00 9.39 -5.70
N LEU A 41 8.28 10.28 -5.00
CA LEU A 41 8.56 10.62 -3.61
C LEU A 41 7.44 10.21 -2.64
N ILE A 42 6.23 9.94 -3.11
CA ILE A 42 5.10 9.56 -2.25
C ILE A 42 4.83 8.05 -2.37
N GLU A 43 4.56 7.55 -3.58
CA GLU A 43 4.17 6.14 -3.78
C GLU A 43 5.28 5.15 -3.39
N GLY A 44 6.53 5.41 -3.78
CA GLY A 44 7.65 4.51 -3.50
C GLY A 44 7.90 4.26 -2.00
N PRO A 45 8.10 5.33 -1.19
CA PRO A 45 8.25 5.18 0.25
C PRO A 45 7.00 4.60 0.94
N ALA A 46 5.80 4.97 0.49
CA ALA A 46 4.55 4.44 1.04
C ALA A 46 4.45 2.92 0.84
N ASN A 47 4.75 2.42 -0.37
CA ASN A 47 4.74 0.99 -0.66
C ASN A 47 5.76 0.21 0.17
N THR A 48 6.93 0.81 0.44
CA THR A 48 7.94 0.19 1.31
C THR A 48 7.44 0.06 2.75
N LEU A 49 6.81 1.11 3.28
CA LEU A 49 6.24 1.10 4.62
C LEU A 49 5.08 0.09 4.73
N LYS A 50 4.20 0.05 3.72
CA LYS A 50 3.12 -0.93 3.65
C LYS A 50 3.65 -2.36 3.66
N TYR A 51 4.65 -2.66 2.82
CA TYR A 51 5.26 -3.99 2.77
C TYR A 51 5.80 -4.44 4.13
N HIS A 52 6.54 -3.58 4.84
CA HIS A 52 7.05 -3.93 6.18
C HIS A 52 5.92 -4.17 7.18
N SER A 53 4.89 -3.33 7.16
CA SER A 53 3.72 -3.49 8.02
C SER A 53 2.97 -4.80 7.72
N TYR A 54 2.84 -5.17 6.44
CA TYR A 54 2.23 -6.43 6.01
C TYR A 54 3.03 -7.65 6.46
N VAL A 55 4.37 -7.58 6.41
CA VAL A 55 5.24 -8.64 6.95
C VAL A 55 5.05 -8.78 8.45
N ASP A 56 4.97 -7.69 9.20
CA ASP A 56 4.77 -7.73 10.66
C ASP A 56 3.39 -8.30 11.04
N ILE A 57 2.34 -7.89 10.33
CA ILE A 57 0.99 -8.45 10.48
C ILE A 57 1.01 -9.96 10.18
N GLY A 58 1.58 -10.36 9.04
CA GLY A 58 1.68 -11.77 8.65
C GLY A 58 2.45 -12.62 9.67
N ASN A 59 3.55 -12.09 10.21
CA ASN A 59 4.31 -12.75 11.27
C ASN A 59 3.51 -12.87 12.57
N GLY A 60 2.80 -11.82 12.97
CA GLY A 60 1.93 -11.82 14.15
C GLY A 60 0.82 -12.85 14.05
N VAL A 61 0.11 -12.89 12.90
CA VAL A 61 -0.94 -13.87 12.63
C VAL A 61 -0.36 -15.29 12.55
N SER A 62 0.81 -15.49 11.94
CA SER A 62 1.49 -16.79 11.84
C SER A 62 1.77 -17.42 13.20
N VAL A 63 2.32 -16.64 14.14
CA VAL A 63 2.59 -17.12 15.51
C VAL A 63 1.28 -17.48 16.22
N ARG A 64 0.23 -16.67 16.07
CA ARG A 64 -1.07 -16.94 16.69
C ARG A 64 -1.77 -18.17 16.12
N MET A 65 -1.68 -18.35 14.81
CA MET A 65 -2.15 -19.57 14.14
C MET A 65 -1.47 -20.79 14.71
N VAL A 66 -0.14 -20.75 14.86
CA VAL A 66 0.63 -21.84 15.46
C VAL A 66 0.17 -22.14 16.89
N ASP A 67 -0.06 -21.12 17.72
CA ASP A 67 -0.59 -21.27 19.07
C ASP A 67 -1.97 -21.96 19.07
N LEU A 68 -2.88 -21.54 18.18
CA LEU A 68 -4.20 -22.14 18.04
C LEU A 68 -4.11 -23.60 17.57
N TYR A 69 -3.25 -23.90 16.60
CA TYR A 69 -3.01 -25.27 16.15
C TYR A 69 -2.44 -26.17 17.24
N ALA A 70 -1.66 -25.63 18.17
CA ALA A 70 -1.12 -26.40 19.29
C ALA A 70 -2.20 -26.85 20.29
N ILE A 71 -3.28 -26.08 20.41
CA ILE A 71 -4.39 -26.35 21.35
C ILE A 71 -5.65 -26.88 20.68
N ALA A 72 -5.68 -26.95 19.34
CA ALA A 72 -6.81 -27.42 18.55
C ALA A 72 -7.19 -28.87 18.92
N PRO A 73 -8.44 -29.13 19.36
CA PRO A 73 -8.94 -30.49 19.54
C PRO A 73 -9.05 -31.20 18.18
N GLY A 74 -8.78 -32.51 18.14
CA GLY A 74 -8.83 -33.28 16.89
C GLY A 74 -10.21 -33.28 16.22
N ASP A 75 -11.28 -33.15 17.00
CA ASP A 75 -12.67 -33.23 16.53
C ASP A 75 -13.51 -32.02 17.00
N GLY A 76 -12.96 -30.81 17.00
CA GLY A 76 -13.68 -29.61 17.43
C GLY A 76 -13.28 -28.33 16.70
N THR A 77 -14.10 -27.29 16.86
CA THR A 77 -13.88 -25.96 16.27
C THR A 77 -13.30 -25.03 17.32
N ILE A 78 -12.23 -24.32 16.96
CA ILE A 78 -11.74 -23.17 17.72
C ILE A 78 -12.08 -21.91 16.92
N GLU A 79 -12.81 -21.00 17.54
CA GLU A 79 -13.04 -19.65 17.04
C GLU A 79 -12.17 -18.69 17.87
N SER A 80 -11.42 -17.83 17.18
CA SER A 80 -10.59 -16.80 17.80
C SER A 80 -10.73 -15.52 17.01
N ARG A 81 -10.82 -14.39 17.70
CA ARG A 81 -10.83 -13.06 17.09
C ARG A 81 -9.45 -12.45 17.20
N PHE A 82 -8.98 -11.90 16.10
CA PHE A 82 -7.71 -11.20 16.03
C PHE A 82 -7.99 -9.73 15.79
N ASP A 83 -7.55 -8.89 16.72
CA ASP A 83 -7.62 -7.44 16.55
C ASP A 83 -6.45 -7.02 15.66
N LEU A 84 -6.76 -6.61 14.44
CA LEU A 84 -5.82 -6.15 13.44
C LEU A 84 -6.14 -4.69 13.13
N PRO A 85 -5.15 -3.86 12.75
CA PRO A 85 -5.43 -2.50 12.26
C PRO A 85 -6.45 -2.53 11.12
N ASP A 86 -7.36 -1.56 11.07
CA ASP A 86 -8.32 -1.47 9.96
C ASP A 86 -7.61 -1.09 8.64
N GLU A 87 -6.58 -0.24 8.72
CA GLU A 87 -5.85 0.29 7.56
C GLU A 87 -4.33 0.29 7.79
N VAL A 88 -3.57 0.18 6.70
CA VAL A 88 -2.11 0.33 6.69
C VAL A 88 -1.71 1.39 5.67
N ALA A 89 -1.05 2.44 6.15
CA ALA A 89 -0.70 3.61 5.34
C ALA A 89 -1.92 4.28 4.66
N GLY A 90 -3.09 4.19 5.28
CA GLY A 90 -4.33 4.81 4.79
C GLY A 90 -5.07 4.01 3.72
N GLU A 91 -4.71 2.74 3.53
CA GLU A 91 -5.37 1.82 2.59
C GLU A 91 -5.86 0.58 3.34
N ASP A 92 -7.03 0.09 2.92
CA ASP A 92 -7.58 -1.19 3.37
C ASP A 92 -6.71 -2.35 2.89
N TYR A 93 -6.73 -3.44 3.65
CA TYR A 93 -5.99 -4.65 3.28
C TYR A 93 -6.75 -5.92 3.67
N GLU A 94 -6.38 -7.02 3.06
CA GLU A 94 -6.93 -8.35 3.32
C GLU A 94 -5.83 -9.28 3.84
N VAL A 95 -6.22 -10.16 4.75
CA VAL A 95 -5.38 -11.26 5.24
C VAL A 95 -5.98 -12.57 4.76
N ILE A 96 -5.24 -13.27 3.90
CA ILE A 96 -5.69 -14.49 3.25
C ILE A 96 -4.80 -15.63 3.70
N LEU A 97 -5.41 -16.72 4.16
CA LEU A 97 -4.73 -17.99 4.38
C LEU A 97 -4.75 -18.80 3.10
N GLU A 98 -3.57 -19.08 2.57
CA GLU A 98 -3.41 -19.88 1.37
C GLU A 98 -2.43 -21.03 1.61
N GLY A 99 -2.58 -22.11 0.86
CA GLY A 99 -1.69 -23.26 0.95
C GLY A 99 -2.40 -24.58 1.10
N TYR A 100 -1.67 -25.65 0.77
CA TYR A 100 -2.17 -27.01 0.81
C TYR A 100 -1.14 -27.89 1.52
N GLU A 101 -1.60 -28.68 2.49
CA GLU A 101 -0.76 -29.59 3.30
C GLU A 101 0.49 -28.92 3.88
N GLU A 102 1.66 -29.16 3.29
CA GLU A 102 2.95 -28.77 3.85
C GLU A 102 3.36 -27.31 3.55
N SER A 103 2.68 -26.65 2.61
CA SER A 103 3.00 -25.28 2.19
C SER A 103 1.89 -24.29 2.54
N GLN A 104 1.71 -24.03 3.82
CA GLN A 104 0.76 -23.03 4.31
C GLN A 104 1.46 -21.67 4.50
N TYR A 105 0.83 -20.62 3.98
CA TYR A 105 1.30 -19.24 4.08
C TYR A 105 0.14 -18.27 4.31
N ILE A 106 0.45 -17.16 4.96
CA ILE A 106 -0.45 -16.04 5.15
C ILE A 106 -0.03 -14.97 4.15
N ARG A 107 -0.96 -14.58 3.27
CA ARG A 107 -0.79 -13.46 2.37
C ARG A 107 -1.52 -12.25 2.94
N VAL A 108 -0.80 -11.15 3.10
CA VAL A 108 -1.37 -9.83 3.46
C VAL A 108 -1.23 -8.92 2.24
N THR A 109 -2.34 -8.36 1.75
CA THR A 109 -2.37 -7.65 0.46
C THR A 109 -3.44 -6.55 0.41
N ASP A 110 -3.14 -5.45 -0.28
CA ASP A 110 -4.12 -4.43 -0.69
C ASP A 110 -4.52 -4.56 -2.18
N GLY A 111 -4.11 -5.66 -2.83
CA GLY A 111 -4.29 -5.91 -4.26
C GLY A 111 -3.21 -5.33 -5.16
N SER A 112 -2.39 -4.39 -4.68
CA SER A 112 -1.27 -3.81 -5.42
C SER A 112 0.08 -4.37 -5.00
N ILE A 113 0.28 -4.56 -3.69
CA ILE A 113 1.48 -5.14 -3.09
C ILE A 113 1.06 -6.22 -2.10
N PHE A 114 1.88 -7.27 -2.00
CA PHE A 114 1.60 -8.38 -1.10
C PHE A 114 2.86 -8.76 -0.32
N ALA A 115 2.64 -9.21 0.92
CA ALA A 115 3.64 -9.92 1.71
C ALA A 115 3.14 -11.34 1.96
N GLU A 116 4.03 -12.31 1.76
CA GLU A 116 3.77 -13.72 2.07
C GLU A 116 4.65 -14.15 3.24
N VAL A 117 4.00 -14.65 4.28
CA VAL A 117 4.66 -15.17 5.47
C VAL A 117 4.30 -16.63 5.63
N ALA A 118 5.30 -17.51 5.62
CA ALA A 118 5.08 -18.93 5.86
C ALA A 118 4.56 -19.17 7.29
N ILE A 119 3.61 -20.09 7.43
CA ILE A 119 3.18 -20.55 8.76
C ILE A 119 4.27 -21.48 9.29
N SER A 120 4.91 -21.07 10.38
CA SER A 120 6.16 -21.67 10.86
C SER A 120 6.02 -23.18 11.15
N GLY A 121 6.56 -24.03 10.27
CA GLY A 121 7.05 -25.39 10.56
C GLY A 121 6.07 -26.52 10.87
N ILE A 122 4.74 -26.31 10.94
CA ILE A 122 3.79 -27.38 11.31
C ILE A 122 3.09 -28.01 10.10
N GLY A 123 2.99 -27.31 8.96
CA GLY A 123 2.42 -27.87 7.72
C GLY A 123 3.08 -29.20 7.34
N ALA A 124 4.41 -29.29 7.49
CA ALA A 124 5.19 -30.50 7.19
C ALA A 124 5.20 -31.55 8.33
N SER A 125 4.88 -31.19 9.58
CA SER A 125 5.00 -32.13 10.71
C SER A 125 3.71 -32.89 11.04
N ARG A 126 2.55 -32.46 10.51
CA ARG A 126 1.25 -33.17 10.64
C ARG A 126 0.64 -33.53 9.28
N GLY A 127 1.46 -33.61 8.23
CA GLY A 127 1.11 -33.97 6.84
C GLY A 127 0.64 -35.41 6.62
N SER A 128 -0.14 -36.01 7.54
CA SER A 128 -0.82 -37.27 7.23
C SER A 128 -2.27 -37.39 7.68
N LEU A 129 -2.85 -36.45 8.44
CA LEU A 129 -4.19 -36.67 9.03
C LEU A 129 -5.09 -35.43 9.22
N ALA A 130 -4.67 -34.19 8.97
CA ALA A 130 -5.49 -33.02 9.25
C ALA A 130 -5.90 -32.29 7.97
N THR A 131 -7.12 -32.57 7.51
CA THR A 131 -7.86 -31.64 6.64
C THR A 131 -8.05 -30.34 7.43
N LEU A 132 -7.76 -29.19 6.82
CA LEU A 132 -7.87 -27.88 7.45
C LEU A 132 -9.22 -27.73 8.16
N PRO A 133 -9.26 -27.43 9.48
CA PRO A 133 -10.49 -26.93 10.07
C PRO A 133 -10.81 -25.58 9.40
N ALA A 134 -12.09 -25.33 9.13
CA ALA A 134 -12.56 -24.05 8.64
C ALA A 134 -12.30 -22.99 9.73
N VAL A 135 -11.19 -22.26 9.59
CA VAL A 135 -10.88 -21.09 10.42
C VAL A 135 -11.37 -19.88 9.66
N GLU A 136 -12.54 -19.36 10.03
CA GLU A 136 -12.97 -18.01 9.63
C GLU A 136 -12.20 -17.00 10.46
N ILE A 137 -11.38 -16.17 9.80
CA ILE A 137 -10.90 -14.93 10.40
C ILE A 137 -12.05 -13.93 10.26
N ILE A 138 -12.66 -13.55 11.37
CA ILE A 138 -13.68 -12.48 11.48
C ILE A 138 -13.07 -11.31 12.24
#